data_AF-A0A372EQ97-F1
#
_entry.id   AF-A0A372EQ97-F1
#
_cell.length_a   1.000
_cell.length_b   1.000
_cell.length_c   1.000
_cell.angle_alpha   90.00
_cell.angle_beta   90.00
_cell.angle_gamma   90.00
#
_symmetry.space_group_name_H-M   'P 1'
#
loop_
_entity.id
_entity.type
_entity.pdbx_description
1 polymer ?
#
loop_
_entity_poly.entity_id
_entity_poly.type
_entity_poly.pdbx_seq_one_letter_code
_entity_poly.pdbx_strand_id
1 'polypeptide(L)'
;MEDALGVEGKGHRRDGVEQGLHGAAFWGRHRPGGASAWCRPGHPSRGLLRIKGMSAPQPTPDRRWQWSNVLWTQLAWFAAVLGAAHGVPAWGTLPALAVLLWHLRRAPRPRSEAVLMLLAAGLGTFADTLVLHQGVLAFASGQWSAALPPPWMSALWAVFATSLNVTLRWLHGRPLLAAALGAVAGPLAFLSGARLGAAQLLEPGVAMALLSLQWALVLPVLALCARRLDGVAAPAPSAGTTRTP
;
A
#
# COMPACT_ATOMS: atom_id res chain seq x y z
N MET A 1 -14.32 42.14 53.82
CA MET A 1 -13.91 41.27 54.93
C MET A 1 -13.24 40.08 54.30
N GLU A 2 -12.01 40.28 53.80
CA GLU A 2 -10.74 40.26 54.58
C GLU A 2 -10.37 38.79 54.83
N ASP A 3 -9.15 38.28 54.64
CA ASP A 3 -7.83 38.82 54.28
C ASP A 3 -6.99 37.57 53.93
N ALA A 4 -6.08 37.59 52.95
CA ALA A 4 -4.66 37.94 53.11
C ALA A 4 -4.00 37.15 54.26
N LEU A 5 -2.94 36.35 54.10
CA LEU A 5 -1.54 36.66 53.79
C LEU A 5 -0.82 35.27 53.85
N GLY A 6 0.18 34.90 53.05
CA GLY A 6 1.39 35.63 52.70
C GLY A 6 2.58 35.07 53.50
N VAL A 7 3.53 34.39 52.84
CA VAL A 7 4.96 34.22 53.23
C VAL A 7 5.71 33.88 51.92
N GLU A 8 6.38 34.83 51.26
CA GLU A 8 7.82 35.18 51.39
C GLU A 8 8.79 34.00 51.20
N GLY A 9 9.86 34.04 50.42
CA GLY A 9 10.51 35.12 49.68
C GLY A 9 11.89 34.66 49.15
N LYS A 10 12.59 35.60 48.50
CA LYS A 10 13.99 35.58 48.01
C LYS A 10 14.30 34.61 46.85
N GLY A 11 14.79 35.02 45.68
CA GLY A 11 15.47 36.26 45.30
C GLY A 11 16.93 35.97 44.94
N HIS A 12 17.27 35.95 43.65
CA HIS A 12 18.56 36.48 43.22
C HIS A 12 18.54 36.93 41.76
N ARG A 13 19.26 38.02 41.55
CA ARG A 13 19.29 38.94 40.41
C ARG A 13 20.57 38.68 39.59
N ARG A 14 20.61 39.28 38.38
CA ARG A 14 21.75 39.73 37.54
C ARG A 14 21.83 39.00 36.20
N ASP A 15 21.49 39.65 35.10
CA ASP A 15 22.22 40.70 34.34
C ASP A 15 23.29 40.07 33.43
N GLY A 16 23.23 40.38 32.13
CA GLY A 16 24.27 39.96 31.17
C GLY A 16 23.88 40.17 29.71
N VAL A 17 23.96 41.42 29.25
CA VAL A 17 23.97 41.85 27.85
C VAL A 17 25.42 41.87 27.35
N GLU A 18 25.73 41.22 26.22
CA GLU A 18 26.83 41.53 25.27
C GLU A 18 26.50 40.76 23.97
N GLN A 19 26.21 41.36 22.80
CA GLN A 19 27.01 42.18 21.87
C GLN A 19 28.36 41.57 21.46
N GLY A 20 28.52 41.34 20.15
CA GLY A 20 29.76 40.84 19.54
C GLY A 20 29.66 40.70 18.01
N LEU A 21 29.52 41.83 17.32
CA LEU A 21 29.76 41.99 15.88
C LEU A 21 31.26 42.25 15.66
N HIS A 22 31.98 41.41 14.92
CA HIS A 22 33.27 41.79 14.33
C HIS A 22 33.55 41.04 13.02
N GLY A 23 33.89 41.80 11.97
CA GLY A 23 34.99 41.42 11.09
C GLY A 23 34.64 40.98 9.67
N ALA A 24 34.26 41.94 8.81
CA ALA A 24 34.56 41.86 7.38
C ALA A 24 35.99 42.36 7.13
N ALA A 25 36.74 41.69 6.23
CA ALA A 25 37.90 42.17 5.46
C ALA A 25 38.74 40.96 5.04
N PHE A 26 39.48 40.88 3.93
CA PHE A 26 39.67 41.72 2.76
C PHE A 26 40.82 41.04 1.98
N TRP A 27 40.54 40.62 0.74
CA TRP A 27 41.42 40.62 -0.43
C TRP A 27 42.93 40.27 -0.35
N GLY A 28 43.35 39.36 -1.24
CA GLY A 28 44.71 39.28 -1.79
C GLY A 28 44.83 38.12 -2.78
N ARG A 29 44.55 38.29 -4.07
CA ARG A 29 45.38 38.82 -5.19
C ARG A 29 46.00 37.72 -6.10
N HIS A 30 45.62 37.80 -7.38
CA HIS A 30 46.33 37.52 -8.66
C HIS A 30 46.92 36.11 -8.93
N ARG A 31 46.46 35.34 -9.95
CA ARG A 31 46.74 35.38 -11.42
C ARG A 31 48.23 35.12 -11.79
N PRO A 32 48.63 34.57 -12.96
CA PRO A 32 47.90 34.21 -14.20
C PRO A 32 48.19 32.75 -14.71
N GLY A 33 47.46 32.19 -15.68
CA GLY A 33 47.86 32.16 -17.10
C GLY A 33 48.28 30.75 -17.54
N GLY A 34 47.89 30.32 -18.74
CA GLY A 34 48.47 29.12 -19.38
C GLY A 34 47.46 28.20 -20.05
N ALA A 35 47.33 28.35 -21.36
CA ALA A 35 46.61 27.47 -22.26
C ALA A 35 47.12 26.01 -22.21
N SER A 36 46.21 25.05 -22.32
CA SER A 36 46.44 23.89 -23.19
C SER A 36 45.10 23.38 -23.72
N ALA A 37 44.83 23.79 -24.95
CA ALA A 37 43.87 23.13 -25.82
C ALA A 37 44.37 21.69 -26.05
N TRP A 38 43.70 20.73 -25.42
CA TRP A 38 43.81 19.33 -25.81
C TRP A 38 42.56 18.97 -26.60
N CYS A 39 42.67 19.09 -27.92
CA CYS A 39 41.81 18.40 -28.86
C CYS A 39 41.87 16.90 -28.55
N ARG A 40 40.79 16.34 -27.99
CA ARG A 40 40.58 14.90 -27.97
C ARG A 40 40.03 14.48 -29.34
N PRO A 41 40.61 13.46 -30.00
CA PRO A 41 40.03 12.90 -31.21
C PRO A 41 38.63 12.36 -30.94
N GLY A 42 37.71 12.63 -31.86
CA GLY A 42 36.32 12.23 -31.77
C GLY A 42 36.18 10.71 -31.63
N HIS A 43 35.55 10.28 -30.53
CA HIS A 43 34.95 8.97 -30.48
C HIS A 43 33.73 8.98 -31.41
N PRO A 44 33.58 8.00 -32.33
CA PRO A 44 32.36 7.86 -33.08
C PRO A 44 31.23 7.59 -32.10
N SER A 45 30.29 8.53 -32.03
CA SER A 45 29.04 8.45 -31.29
C SER A 45 28.30 7.20 -31.74
N ARG A 46 28.51 6.08 -31.04
CA ARG A 46 27.59 4.94 -31.10
C ARG A 46 26.26 5.47 -30.61
N GLY A 47 25.40 5.82 -31.56
CA GLY A 47 24.00 6.10 -31.32
C GLY A 47 23.40 4.87 -30.65
N LEU A 48 23.40 4.86 -29.32
CA LEU A 48 22.53 4.00 -28.55
C LEU A 48 21.13 4.41 -28.98
N LEU A 49 20.52 3.58 -29.81
CA LEU A 49 19.08 3.56 -30.03
C LEU A 49 18.44 3.55 -28.65
N ARG A 50 18.06 4.74 -28.19
CA ARG A 50 17.29 4.94 -26.97
C ARG A 50 15.95 4.29 -27.26
N ILE A 51 15.79 3.03 -26.82
CA ILE A 51 14.54 2.29 -26.94
C ILE A 51 13.47 3.15 -26.28
N LYS A 52 12.71 3.83 -27.14
CA LYS A 52 11.66 4.78 -26.78
C LYS A 52 10.51 3.93 -26.26
N GLY A 53 10.39 3.78 -24.94
CA GLY A 53 9.23 3.10 -24.36
C GLY A 53 9.35 2.52 -22.96
N MET A 54 10.56 2.39 -22.38
CA MET A 54 10.66 1.96 -20.98
C MET A 54 10.46 3.17 -20.06
N SER A 55 9.22 3.36 -19.62
CA SER A 55 8.94 4.21 -18.46
C SER A 55 9.86 3.75 -17.32
N ALA A 56 10.60 4.68 -16.70
CA ALA A 56 11.48 4.33 -15.60
C ALA A 56 10.70 3.54 -14.53
N PRO A 57 11.29 2.47 -13.96
CA PRO A 57 10.65 1.72 -12.88
C PRO A 57 10.25 2.69 -11.79
N GLN A 58 8.95 2.77 -11.49
CA GLN A 58 8.47 3.63 -10.41
C GLN A 58 9.07 3.12 -9.09
N PRO A 59 9.56 4.01 -8.20
CA PRO A 59 10.19 3.59 -6.95
C PRO A 59 9.25 2.67 -6.16
N THR A 60 9.74 1.49 -5.78
CA THR A 60 9.00 0.55 -4.95
C THR A 60 9.01 1.03 -3.50
N PRO A 61 7.97 0.72 -2.70
CA PRO A 61 7.99 0.96 -1.26
C PRO A 61 9.23 0.37 -0.61
N ASP A 62 9.70 0.97 0.47
CA ASP A 62 10.81 0.43 1.24
C ASP A 62 10.46 -0.96 1.80
N ARG A 63 11.49 -1.77 2.08
CA ARG A 63 11.30 -3.15 2.55
C ARG A 63 10.52 -3.23 3.86
N ARG A 64 10.64 -2.24 4.76
CA ARG A 64 9.96 -2.27 6.05
C ARG A 64 8.45 -2.11 5.87
N TRP A 65 8.03 -1.24 4.95
CA TRP A 65 6.62 -1.13 4.59
C TRP A 65 6.10 -2.41 3.94
N GLN A 66 6.84 -3.03 3.02
CA GLN A 66 6.43 -4.30 2.42
C GLN A 66 6.20 -5.39 3.48
N TRP A 67 7.16 -5.59 4.40
CA TRP A 67 7.00 -6.55 5.50
C TRP A 67 5.85 -6.21 6.44
N SER A 68 5.65 -4.92 6.75
CA SER A 68 4.51 -4.48 7.56
C SER A 68 3.18 -4.80 6.87
N ASN A 69 3.09 -4.59 5.55
CA ASN A 69 1.89 -4.91 4.78
C ASN A 69 1.59 -6.41 4.83
N VAL A 70 2.57 -7.29 4.56
CA VAL A 70 2.37 -8.75 4.65
C VAL A 70 1.91 -9.15 6.06
N LEU A 71 2.59 -8.65 7.10
CA LEU A 71 2.23 -8.99 8.48
C LEU A 71 0.79 -8.60 8.81
N TRP A 72 0.41 -7.37 8.49
CA TRP A 72 -0.92 -6.85 8.80
C TRP A 72 -2.02 -7.50 7.97
N THR A 73 -1.77 -7.81 6.69
CA THR A 73 -2.74 -8.51 5.85
C THR A 73 -2.97 -9.93 6.34
N GLN A 74 -1.91 -10.64 6.75
CA GLN A 74 -2.06 -11.98 7.33
C GLN A 74 -2.81 -11.96 8.66
N LEU A 75 -2.49 -11.01 9.56
CA LEU A 75 -3.21 -10.87 10.84
C LEU A 75 -4.70 -10.53 10.64
N ALA A 76 -5.02 -9.63 9.71
CA ALA A 76 -6.39 -9.30 9.36
C ALA A 76 -7.14 -10.52 8.79
N TRP A 77 -6.49 -11.29 7.92
CA TRP A 77 -7.05 -12.53 7.37
C TRP A 77 -7.34 -13.55 8.46
N PHE A 78 -6.37 -13.84 9.34
CA PHE A 78 -6.55 -14.80 10.43
C PHE A 78 -7.65 -14.37 11.39
N ALA A 79 -7.69 -13.09 11.77
CA ALA A 79 -8.73 -12.58 12.67
C ALA A 79 -10.13 -12.70 12.06
N ALA A 80 -10.30 -12.37 10.78
CA ALA A 80 -11.58 -12.48 10.10
C ALA A 80 -12.03 -13.93 9.98
N VAL A 81 -11.13 -14.83 9.57
CA VAL A 81 -11.39 -16.26 9.41
C VAL A 81 -11.73 -16.90 10.76
N LEU A 82 -10.93 -16.69 11.80
CA LEU A 82 -11.20 -17.25 13.13
C LEU A 82 -12.45 -16.62 13.75
N GLY A 83 -12.67 -15.32 13.55
CA GLY A 83 -13.89 -14.65 14.00
C GLY A 83 -15.14 -15.25 13.36
N ALA A 84 -15.10 -15.51 12.05
CA ALA A 84 -16.19 -16.18 11.34
C ALA A 84 -16.39 -17.63 11.82
N ALA A 85 -15.31 -18.38 12.04
CA ALA A 85 -15.36 -19.76 12.52
C ALA A 85 -15.95 -19.89 13.93
N HIS A 86 -15.70 -18.91 14.81
CA HIS A 86 -16.22 -18.89 16.18
C HIS A 86 -17.56 -18.12 16.33
N GLY A 87 -18.21 -17.74 15.23
CA GLY A 87 -19.50 -17.06 15.28
C GLY A 87 -19.45 -15.60 15.77
N VAL A 88 -18.26 -14.98 15.81
CA VAL A 88 -18.04 -13.57 16.17
C VAL A 88 -17.44 -12.74 15.01
N PRO A 89 -18.02 -12.78 13.79
CA PRO A 89 -17.42 -12.21 12.58
C PRO A 89 -17.22 -10.69 12.67
N ALA A 90 -18.07 -9.96 13.39
CA ALA A 90 -17.94 -8.52 13.57
C ALA A 90 -16.60 -8.16 14.25
N TRP A 91 -16.25 -8.87 15.33
CA TRP A 91 -14.98 -8.69 16.04
C TRP A 91 -13.79 -9.11 15.17
N GLY A 92 -13.92 -10.21 14.43
CA GLY A 92 -12.90 -10.66 13.47
C GLY A 92 -12.63 -9.67 12.34
N THR A 93 -13.59 -8.79 12.03
CA THR A 93 -13.46 -7.78 10.97
C THR A 93 -12.71 -6.53 11.41
N LEU A 94 -12.67 -6.22 12.72
CA LEU A 94 -12.06 -4.98 13.21
C LEU A 94 -10.58 -4.84 12.83
N PRO A 95 -9.74 -5.89 12.89
CA PRO A 95 -8.36 -5.80 12.42
C PRO A 95 -8.27 -5.43 10.94
N ALA A 96 -9.15 -5.97 10.08
CA ALA A 96 -9.17 -5.60 8.67
C ALA A 96 -9.41 -4.09 8.50
N LEU A 97 -10.40 -3.53 9.19
CA LEU A 97 -10.68 -2.08 9.15
C LEU A 97 -9.50 -1.24 9.66
N ALA A 98 -8.83 -1.69 10.72
CA ALA A 98 -7.64 -1.02 11.25
C ALA A 98 -6.49 -1.02 10.21
N VAL A 99 -6.28 -2.13 9.49
CA VAL A 99 -5.28 -2.23 8.43
C VAL A 99 -5.59 -1.29 7.26
N LEU A 100 -6.86 -1.22 6.83
CA LEU A 100 -7.28 -0.29 5.78
C LEU A 100 -6.99 1.17 6.17
N LEU A 101 -7.40 1.56 7.38
CA LEU A 101 -7.17 2.91 7.89
C LEU A 101 -5.68 3.23 8.03
N TRP A 102 -4.90 2.28 8.55
CA TRP A 102 -3.45 2.39 8.66
C TRP A 102 -2.78 2.60 7.29
N HIS A 103 -3.18 1.81 6.29
CA HIS A 103 -2.66 1.92 4.93
C HIS A 103 -2.99 3.27 4.30
N LEU A 104 -4.25 3.72 4.41
CA LEU A 104 -4.69 5.02 3.90
C LEU A 104 -3.95 6.18 4.57
N ARG A 105 -3.67 6.10 5.88
CA ARG A 105 -2.88 7.14 6.59
C ARG A 105 -1.43 7.22 6.12
N ARG A 106 -0.87 6.12 5.60
CA ARG A 106 0.52 6.08 5.11
C ARG A 106 0.66 6.36 3.62
N ALA A 107 -0.38 6.10 2.84
CA ALA A 107 -0.34 6.28 1.39
C ALA A 107 -0.19 7.76 1.02
N PRO A 108 0.79 8.13 0.16
CA PRO A 108 0.92 9.50 -0.38
C PRO A 108 -0.34 10.03 -1.06
N ARG A 109 -1.10 9.17 -1.75
CA ARG A 109 -2.36 9.51 -2.41
C ARG A 109 -3.49 8.60 -1.91
N PRO A 110 -4.04 8.87 -0.71
CA PRO A 110 -5.00 7.97 -0.05
C PRO A 110 -6.30 7.80 -0.83
N ARG A 111 -6.73 8.82 -1.59
CA ARG A 111 -7.94 8.73 -2.41
C ARG A 111 -7.84 7.65 -3.50
N SER A 112 -6.69 7.53 -4.16
CA SER A 112 -6.47 6.51 -5.18
C SER A 112 -6.50 5.10 -4.57
N GLU A 113 -5.84 4.93 -3.42
CA GLU A 113 -5.88 3.67 -2.67
C GLU A 113 -7.29 3.33 -2.18
N ALA A 114 -8.05 4.30 -1.67
CA ALA A 114 -9.41 4.09 -1.22
C ALA A 114 -10.33 3.64 -2.37
N VAL A 115 -10.21 4.24 -3.56
CA VAL A 115 -10.96 3.79 -4.75
C VAL A 115 -10.56 2.36 -5.11
N LEU A 116 -9.27 2.01 -5.09
CA LEU A 116 -8.84 0.64 -5.34
C LEU A 116 -9.43 -0.36 -4.33
N MET A 117 -9.40 -0.03 -3.04
CA MET A 117 -9.98 -0.85 -1.97
C MET A 117 -11.48 -1.07 -2.18
N LEU A 118 -12.23 -0.03 -2.55
CA LEU A 118 -13.67 -0.11 -2.81
C LEU A 118 -13.96 -0.93 -4.07
N LEU A 119 -13.17 -0.76 -5.13
CA LEU A 119 -13.28 -1.57 -6.35
C LEU A 119 -12.98 -3.04 -6.07
N ALA A 120 -11.94 -3.33 -5.27
CA ALA A 120 -11.60 -4.69 -4.90
C ALA A 120 -12.68 -5.33 -4.03
N ALA A 121 -13.20 -4.60 -3.03
CA ALA A 121 -14.33 -5.05 -2.24
C ALA A 121 -15.53 -5.37 -3.14
N GLY A 122 -15.98 -4.43 -3.96
CA GLY A 122 -17.15 -4.62 -4.84
C GLY A 122 -16.97 -5.75 -5.85
N LEU A 123 -15.83 -5.80 -6.56
CA LEU A 123 -15.56 -6.85 -7.54
C LEU A 123 -15.41 -8.21 -6.87
N GLY A 124 -14.75 -8.27 -5.72
CA GLY A 124 -14.59 -9.47 -4.92
C GLY A 124 -15.90 -10.02 -4.40
N THR A 125 -16.72 -9.17 -3.77
CA THR A 125 -18.08 -9.51 -3.32
C THR A 125 -18.91 -10.06 -4.48
N PHE A 126 -18.90 -9.39 -5.63
CA PHE A 126 -19.61 -9.86 -6.82
C PHE A 126 -19.11 -11.23 -7.28
N ALA A 127 -17.80 -11.41 -7.37
CA ALA A 127 -17.20 -12.66 -7.80
C ALA A 127 -17.51 -13.83 -6.85
N ASP A 128 -17.40 -13.61 -5.53
CA ASP A 128 -17.73 -14.60 -4.52
C ASP A 128 -19.23 -14.94 -4.52
N THR A 129 -20.09 -13.95 -4.79
CA THR A 129 -21.55 -14.15 -4.94
C THR A 129 -21.85 -15.11 -6.09
N LEU A 130 -21.16 -15.01 -7.22
CA LEU A 130 -21.35 -15.93 -8.35
C LEU A 130 -21.05 -17.38 -7.97
N VAL A 131 -19.99 -17.61 -7.18
CA VAL A 131 -19.63 -18.96 -6.69
C VAL A 131 -20.61 -19.46 -5.63
N LEU A 132 -21.06 -18.60 -4.71
CA LEU A 132 -22.13 -18.93 -3.75
C LEU A 132 -23.41 -19.37 -4.47
N HIS A 133 -23.80 -18.70 -5.55
CA HIS A 133 -24.98 -19.05 -6.33
C HIS A 133 -24.88 -20.40 -7.04
N GLN A 134 -23.68 -20.95 -7.24
CA GLN A 134 -23.53 -22.32 -7.73
C GLN A 134 -23.84 -23.37 -6.67
N GLY A 135 -24.02 -22.97 -5.39
CA GLY A 135 -24.33 -23.87 -4.29
C GLY A 135 -23.16 -24.78 -3.88
N VAL A 136 -21.93 -24.45 -4.29
CA VAL A 136 -20.73 -25.26 -4.01
C VAL A 136 -19.91 -24.76 -2.81
N LEU A 137 -20.24 -23.56 -2.32
CA LEU A 137 -19.56 -22.86 -1.23
C LEU A 137 -20.60 -22.28 -0.28
N ALA A 138 -20.33 -22.36 1.03
CA ALA A 138 -21.12 -21.68 2.06
C ALA A 138 -20.19 -21.05 3.10
N PHE A 139 -20.58 -19.90 3.67
CA PHE A 139 -19.85 -19.27 4.77
C PHE A 139 -20.46 -19.67 6.12
N ALA A 140 -19.62 -19.72 7.16
CA ALA A 140 -20.05 -20.21 8.48
C ALA A 140 -20.90 -19.19 9.25
N SER A 141 -20.56 -17.89 9.18
CA SER A 141 -21.28 -16.85 9.91
C SER A 141 -21.07 -15.43 9.34
N GLY A 142 -21.96 -14.51 9.76
CA GLY A 142 -21.85 -13.07 9.48
C GLY A 142 -22.52 -12.62 8.17
N GLN A 143 -23.19 -13.51 7.47
CA GLN A 143 -23.93 -13.19 6.26
C GLN A 143 -25.27 -12.52 6.59
N TRP A 144 -25.64 -11.47 5.85
CA TRP A 144 -26.97 -10.86 5.95
C TRP A 144 -28.04 -11.69 5.23
N SER A 145 -27.63 -12.38 4.17
CA SER A 145 -28.46 -13.28 3.37
C SER A 145 -27.58 -14.45 2.91
N ALA A 146 -28.16 -15.63 2.74
CA ALA A 146 -27.45 -16.78 2.18
C ALA A 146 -26.97 -16.56 0.73
N ALA A 147 -27.55 -15.57 0.03
CA ALA A 147 -27.18 -15.22 -1.34
C ALA A 147 -25.98 -14.27 -1.46
N LEU A 148 -25.47 -13.71 -0.35
CA LEU A 148 -24.38 -12.75 -0.38
C LEU A 148 -23.23 -13.18 0.54
N PRO A 149 -21.97 -12.95 0.14
CA PRO A 149 -20.85 -13.19 1.02
C PRO A 149 -20.91 -12.23 2.21
N PRO A 150 -20.42 -12.66 3.37
CA PRO A 150 -20.48 -11.84 4.57
C PRO A 150 -19.60 -10.59 4.46
N PRO A 151 -19.92 -9.49 5.18
CA PRO A 151 -19.17 -8.25 5.09
C PRO A 151 -17.67 -8.39 5.41
N TRP A 152 -17.30 -9.33 6.29
CA TRP A 152 -15.91 -9.61 6.62
C TRP A 152 -15.11 -10.09 5.41
N MET A 153 -15.72 -10.85 4.50
CA MET A 153 -15.08 -11.33 3.29
C MET A 153 -14.83 -10.18 2.31
N SER A 154 -15.80 -9.27 2.21
CA SER A 154 -15.68 -8.04 1.43
C SER A 154 -14.57 -7.14 1.97
N ALA A 155 -14.40 -7.08 3.29
CA ALA A 155 -13.30 -6.36 3.93
C ALA A 155 -11.93 -7.01 3.63
N LEU A 156 -11.84 -8.35 3.55
CA LEU A 156 -10.60 -9.03 3.16
C LEU A 156 -10.20 -8.72 1.71
N TRP A 157 -11.15 -8.57 0.80
CA TRP A 157 -10.87 -8.08 -0.56
C TRP A 157 -10.28 -6.67 -0.56
N ALA A 158 -10.82 -5.76 0.26
CA ALA A 158 -10.24 -4.43 0.44
C ALA A 158 -8.82 -4.49 1.02
N VAL A 159 -8.58 -5.35 2.01
CA VAL A 159 -7.25 -5.53 2.62
C VAL A 159 -6.28 -6.10 1.59
N PHE A 160 -6.70 -7.07 0.79
CA PHE A 160 -5.90 -7.62 -0.30
C PHE A 160 -5.49 -6.55 -1.32
N ALA A 161 -6.37 -5.58 -1.61
CA ALA A 161 -6.04 -4.46 -2.49
C ALA A 161 -4.83 -3.63 -2.01
N THR A 162 -4.60 -3.54 -0.70
CA THR A 162 -3.40 -2.85 -0.14
C THR A 162 -2.09 -3.51 -0.62
N SER A 163 -2.10 -4.83 -0.75
CA SER A 163 -0.93 -5.61 -1.17
C SER A 163 -0.59 -5.37 -2.64
N LEU A 164 -1.59 -5.10 -3.50
CA LEU A 164 -1.38 -4.90 -4.93
C LEU A 164 -0.43 -3.73 -5.24
N ASN A 165 -0.52 -2.63 -4.49
CA ASN A 165 0.36 -1.47 -4.68
C ASN A 165 1.64 -1.50 -3.83
N VAL A 166 1.74 -2.43 -2.87
CA VAL A 166 2.88 -2.54 -1.94
C VAL A 166 3.73 -3.78 -2.21
N THR A 167 3.25 -4.96 -1.84
CA THR A 167 4.02 -6.22 -1.82
C THR A 167 3.91 -7.00 -3.14
N LEU A 168 2.79 -6.87 -3.82
CA LEU A 168 2.49 -7.49 -5.12
C LEU A 168 2.65 -6.52 -6.29
N ARG A 169 3.27 -5.36 -6.06
CA ARG A 169 3.50 -4.32 -7.07
C ARG A 169 4.25 -4.82 -8.31
N TRP A 170 5.09 -5.85 -8.16
CA TRP A 170 5.81 -6.48 -9.26
C TRP A 170 4.90 -7.24 -10.25
N LEU A 171 3.64 -7.47 -9.88
CA LEU A 171 2.61 -8.06 -10.73
C LEU A 171 2.05 -7.06 -11.76
N HIS A 172 2.31 -5.76 -11.57
CA HIS A 172 1.91 -4.72 -12.50
C HIS A 172 2.46 -4.99 -13.91
N GLY A 173 1.55 -5.03 -14.89
CA GLY A 173 1.90 -5.30 -16.28
C GLY A 173 2.17 -6.77 -16.61
N ARG A 174 1.93 -7.71 -15.68
CA ARG A 174 2.12 -9.16 -15.89
C ARG A 174 0.81 -9.93 -15.69
N PRO A 175 -0.22 -9.72 -16.55
CA PRO A 175 -1.56 -10.28 -16.34
C PRO A 175 -1.60 -11.81 -16.35
N LEU A 176 -0.78 -12.48 -17.17
CA LEU A 176 -0.71 -13.94 -17.20
C LEU A 176 -0.17 -14.53 -15.89
N LEU A 177 0.86 -13.88 -15.32
CA LEU A 177 1.41 -14.28 -14.03
C LEU A 177 0.42 -14.02 -12.90
N ALA A 178 -0.33 -12.92 -12.99
CA ALA A 178 -1.44 -12.62 -12.08
C ALA A 178 -2.52 -13.70 -12.15
N ALA A 179 -2.88 -14.14 -13.36
CA ALA A 179 -3.88 -15.18 -13.54
C ALA A 179 -3.41 -16.51 -12.94
N ALA A 180 -2.17 -16.93 -13.24
CA ALA A 180 -1.61 -18.16 -12.71
C ALA A 180 -1.50 -18.16 -11.18
N LEU A 181 -1.03 -17.05 -10.59
CA LEU A 181 -0.96 -16.91 -9.13
C LEU A 181 -2.35 -16.89 -8.49
N GLY A 182 -3.30 -16.19 -9.10
CA GLY A 182 -4.68 -16.13 -8.62
C GLY A 182 -5.32 -17.52 -8.64
N ALA A 183 -5.17 -18.25 -9.74
CA ALA A 183 -5.70 -19.60 -9.94
C ALA A 183 -5.24 -20.62 -8.88
N VAL A 184 -4.10 -20.36 -8.23
CA VAL A 184 -3.52 -21.22 -7.19
C VAL A 184 -3.74 -20.64 -5.80
N ALA A 185 -3.32 -19.40 -5.56
CA ALA A 185 -3.35 -18.80 -4.23
C ALA A 185 -4.78 -18.53 -3.73
N GLY A 186 -5.68 -18.11 -4.63
CA GLY A 186 -7.09 -17.86 -4.32
C GLY A 186 -7.81 -19.08 -3.73
N PRO A 187 -7.93 -20.19 -4.47
CA PRO A 187 -8.60 -21.39 -3.96
C PRO A 187 -7.89 -22.01 -2.75
N LEU A 188 -6.56 -21.91 -2.64
CA LEU A 188 -5.85 -22.34 -1.42
C LEU A 188 -6.21 -21.50 -0.19
N ALA A 189 -6.47 -20.20 -0.35
CA ALA A 189 -6.94 -19.35 0.74
C ALA A 189 -8.34 -19.77 1.20
N PHE A 190 -9.25 -20.08 0.26
CA PHE A 190 -10.58 -20.61 0.58
C PHE A 190 -10.53 -21.99 1.24
N LEU A 191 -9.69 -22.90 0.73
CA LEU A 191 -9.46 -24.21 1.34
C LEU A 191 -8.94 -24.08 2.78
N SER A 192 -8.03 -23.13 3.02
CA SER A 192 -7.50 -22.84 4.36
C SER A 192 -8.59 -22.28 5.27
N GLY A 193 -9.40 -21.34 4.78
CA GLY A 193 -10.55 -20.81 5.52
C GLY A 193 -11.58 -21.89 5.85
N ALA A 194 -11.82 -22.83 4.92
CA ALA A 194 -12.71 -23.96 5.14
C ALA A 194 -12.17 -24.92 6.21
N ARG A 195 -10.88 -25.24 6.18
CA ARG A 195 -10.22 -26.04 7.22
C ARG A 195 -10.23 -25.39 8.59
N LEU A 196 -10.24 -24.07 8.65
CA LEU A 196 -10.35 -23.30 9.89
C LEU A 196 -11.80 -23.10 10.35
N GLY A 197 -12.80 -23.58 9.59
CA GLY A 197 -14.22 -23.50 9.94
C GLY A 197 -14.92 -22.21 9.56
N ALA A 198 -14.29 -21.32 8.77
CA ALA A 198 -14.92 -20.07 8.33
C ALA A 198 -15.83 -20.24 7.10
N ALA A 199 -15.64 -21.32 6.35
CA ALA A 199 -16.41 -21.66 5.16
C ALA A 199 -16.55 -23.19 5.02
N GLN A 200 -17.42 -23.63 4.12
CA GLN A 200 -17.63 -25.03 3.78
C GLN A 200 -17.61 -25.16 2.26
N LEU A 201 -16.78 -26.08 1.76
CA LEU A 201 -16.79 -26.49 0.35
C LEU A 201 -17.74 -27.68 0.22
N LEU A 202 -18.94 -27.44 -0.28
CA LEU A 202 -20.00 -28.44 -0.39
C LEU A 202 -19.68 -29.47 -1.48
N GLU A 203 -19.07 -29.00 -2.58
CA GLU A 203 -18.55 -29.83 -3.67
C GLU A 203 -17.08 -29.46 -3.93
N PRO A 204 -16.11 -30.03 -3.18
CA PRO A 204 -14.73 -29.54 -3.15
C PRO A 204 -14.05 -29.45 -4.53
N GLY A 205 -14.26 -30.44 -5.40
CA GLY A 205 -13.66 -30.42 -6.75
C GLY A 205 -14.18 -29.27 -7.61
N VAL A 206 -15.50 -29.11 -7.66
CA VAL A 206 -16.16 -28.05 -8.45
C VAL A 206 -15.90 -26.67 -7.83
N ALA A 207 -15.97 -26.55 -6.51
CA ALA A 207 -15.66 -25.31 -5.80
C ALA A 207 -14.22 -24.86 -6.06
N MET A 208 -13.24 -25.77 -5.97
CA MET A 208 -11.84 -25.44 -6.26
C MET A 208 -11.65 -25.01 -7.72
N ALA A 209 -12.29 -25.67 -8.68
CA ALA A 209 -12.21 -25.29 -10.08
C ALA A 209 -12.83 -23.90 -10.35
N LEU A 210 -14.00 -23.62 -9.79
CA LEU A 210 -14.67 -22.33 -9.92
C LEU A 210 -13.89 -21.21 -9.24
N LEU A 211 -13.35 -21.45 -8.04
CA LEU A 211 -12.48 -20.50 -7.34
C LEU A 211 -11.18 -20.25 -8.09
N SER A 212 -10.55 -21.29 -8.67
CA SER A 212 -9.40 -21.13 -9.55
C SER A 212 -9.72 -20.22 -10.74
N LEU A 213 -10.84 -20.48 -11.43
CA LEU A 213 -11.27 -19.67 -12.57
C LEU A 213 -11.58 -18.23 -12.15
N GLN A 214 -12.33 -18.05 -11.06
CA GLN A 214 -12.68 -16.76 -10.49
C GLN A 214 -11.42 -15.93 -10.23
N TRP A 215 -10.46 -16.46 -9.48
CA TRP A 215 -9.24 -15.73 -9.12
C TRP A 215 -8.30 -15.54 -10.30
N ALA A 216 -8.27 -16.47 -11.26
CA ALA A 216 -7.53 -16.31 -12.51
C ALA A 216 -8.02 -15.11 -13.33
N LEU A 217 -9.31 -14.76 -13.22
CA LEU A 217 -9.90 -13.62 -13.92
C LEU A 217 -9.82 -12.32 -13.08
N VAL A 218 -10.15 -12.40 -11.79
CA VAL A 218 -10.24 -11.22 -10.91
C VAL A 218 -8.86 -10.63 -10.61
N LEU A 219 -7.85 -11.45 -10.31
CA LEU A 219 -6.53 -10.94 -9.89
C LEU A 219 -5.85 -10.11 -10.99
N PRO A 220 -5.80 -10.52 -12.27
CA PRO A 220 -5.30 -9.66 -13.34
C PRO A 220 -6.03 -8.32 -13.43
N VAL A 221 -7.37 -8.34 -13.35
CA VAL A 221 -8.19 -7.11 -13.40
C VAL A 221 -7.82 -6.18 -12.26
N LEU A 222 -7.74 -6.69 -11.03
CA LEU A 222 -7.34 -5.90 -9.86
C LEU A 222 -5.90 -5.38 -9.99
N ALA A 223 -4.96 -6.17 -10.51
CA ALA A 223 -3.58 -5.73 -10.76
C ALA A 223 -3.51 -4.61 -11.82
N LEU A 224 -4.37 -4.65 -12.84
CA LEU A 224 -4.52 -3.57 -13.82
C LEU A 224 -5.08 -2.29 -13.17
N CYS A 225 -6.12 -2.42 -12.34
CA CYS A 225 -6.70 -1.30 -11.57
C CYS A 225 -5.68 -0.72 -10.60
N ALA A 226 -4.95 -1.55 -9.86
CA ALA A 226 -3.93 -1.15 -8.90
C ALA A 226 -2.85 -0.31 -9.57
N ARG A 227 -2.33 -0.75 -10.72
CA ARG A 227 -1.38 0.03 -11.52
C ARG A 227 -1.89 1.42 -11.91
N ARG A 228 -3.19 1.56 -12.20
CA ARG A 228 -3.79 2.87 -12.56
C ARG A 228 -4.07 3.74 -11.33
N LEU A 229 -4.40 3.12 -10.21
CA LEU A 229 -4.78 3.75 -8.95
C LEU A 229 -3.66 3.72 -7.92
N ASP A 230 -2.42 3.64 -8.38
CA ASP A 230 -1.24 3.49 -7.56
C ASP A 230 -0.97 4.75 -6.74
N GLY A 231 -1.54 4.82 -5.54
CA GLY A 231 -1.41 5.92 -4.61
C GLY A 231 -0.19 5.81 -3.70
N VAL A 232 0.59 4.74 -3.86
CA VAL A 232 1.82 4.47 -3.12
C VAL A 232 3.06 5.04 -3.84
N ALA A 233 3.02 5.16 -5.17
CA ALA A 233 4.08 5.82 -5.93
C ALA A 233 4.30 7.27 -5.45
N ALA A 234 5.56 7.66 -5.25
CA ALA A 234 5.92 9.03 -4.91
C ALA A 234 5.35 10.01 -5.97
N PRO A 235 4.84 11.19 -5.59
CA PRO A 235 4.54 12.24 -6.54
C PRO A 235 5.79 12.54 -7.38
N ALA A 236 5.62 12.71 -8.69
CA ALA A 236 6.73 13.19 -9.51
C ALA A 236 7.25 14.51 -8.89
N PRO A 237 8.57 14.69 -8.75
CA PRO A 237 9.09 15.97 -8.30
C PRO A 237 8.53 17.04 -9.21
N SER A 238 7.87 18.05 -8.62
CA SER A 238 7.43 19.22 -9.36
C SER A 238 8.64 19.76 -10.11
N ALA A 239 8.55 19.85 -11.44
CA ALA A 239 9.57 20.50 -12.24
C ALA A 239 9.82 21.87 -11.60
N GLY A 240 11.01 22.02 -11.00
CA GLY A 240 11.33 23.17 -10.18
C GLY A 240 11.04 24.44 -10.96
N THR A 241 10.27 25.34 -10.35
CA THR A 241 10.34 26.75 -10.73
C THR A 241 11.77 27.19 -10.40
N THR A 242 12.66 27.17 -11.38
CA THR A 242 13.90 27.94 -11.32
C THR A 242 13.50 29.41 -11.25
N ARG A 243 13.32 29.92 -10.03
CA ARG A 243 13.39 31.35 -9.76
C ARG A 243 14.86 31.73 -9.87
N THR A 244 15.28 32.12 -11.06
CA THR A 244 16.51 32.86 -11.25
C THR A 244 16.28 34.26 -10.68
N PRO A 245 17.11 34.76 -9.74
CA PRO A 245 17.09 36.16 -9.33
C PRO A 245 17.60 37.07 -10.45
#